data_AF-A0A534TBE8-F1
#
_entry.id   AF-A0A534TBE8-F1
#
_cell.length_a   1.000
_cell.length_b   1.000
_cell.length_c   1.000
_cell.angle_alpha   90.00
_cell.angle_beta   90.00
_cell.angle_gamma   90.00
#
_symmetry.space_group_name_H-M   'P 1'
#
loop_
_entity.id
_entity.type
_entity.pdbx_description
1 polymer ?
#
loop_
_entity_poly.entity_id
_entity_poly.type
_entity_poly.pdbx_seq_one_letter_code
_entity_poly.pdbx_strand_id
1 'polypeptide(L)'
;MAIDFSLPPETEALRLKVREFIRDVVRPAEARLAEHENDRRFLVQSIIDMRIAAKERGLWLPHMPKEYGGMGVGHVAMAAISAEAAKSQFGPFALNAQAPDE
;
A
#
# COMPACT_ATOMS: atom_id res chain seq x y z
N MET A 1 31.92 16.09 2.70
CA MET A 1 30.75 15.23 2.98
C MET A 1 30.30 14.64 1.67
N ALA A 2 30.15 13.31 1.60
CA ALA A 2 29.55 12.65 0.44
C ALA A 2 28.03 12.69 0.55
N ILE A 3 27.34 12.68 -0.58
CA ILE A 3 25.87 12.53 -0.63
C ILE A 3 25.54 11.07 -0.30
N ASP A 4 24.61 10.84 0.62
CA ASP A 4 24.12 9.52 1.02
C ASP A 4 22.72 9.29 0.43
N PHE A 5 22.52 8.16 -0.25
CA PHE A 5 21.27 7.75 -0.87
C PHE A 5 20.60 6.57 -0.13
N SER A 6 21.17 6.14 1.00
CA SER A 6 20.55 5.12 1.83
C SER A 6 19.23 5.63 2.43
N LEU A 7 18.25 4.73 2.53
CA LEU A 7 17.01 5.03 3.23
C LEU A 7 17.26 4.96 4.75
N PRO A 8 16.67 5.87 5.54
CA PRO A 8 16.65 5.73 6.99
C PRO A 8 16.12 4.35 7.40
N PRO A 9 16.67 3.69 8.44
CA PRO A 9 16.30 2.32 8.82
C PRO A 9 14.79 2.11 9.00
N GLU A 10 14.09 3.09 9.56
CA GLU A 10 12.63 3.06 9.73
C GLU A 10 11.87 3.12 8.40
N THR A 11 12.40 3.85 7.41
CA THR A 11 11.83 3.92 6.06
C THR A 11 12.05 2.60 5.33
N GLU A 12 13.25 2.02 5.45
CA GLU A 12 13.57 0.74 4.84
C GLU A 12 12.72 -0.40 5.43
N ALA A 13 12.57 -0.44 6.76
CA ALA A 13 11.71 -1.40 7.43
C ALA A 13 10.25 -1.27 6.96
N LEU A 14 9.75 -0.04 6.82
CA LEU A 14 8.39 0.19 6.32
C LEU A 14 8.24 -0.23 4.84
N ARG A 15 9.23 0.09 3.99
CA ARG A 15 9.27 -0.34 2.59
C ARG A 15 9.20 -1.86 2.46
N LEU A 16 9.97 -2.59 3.27
CA LEU A 16 9.95 -4.05 3.30
C LEU A 16 8.61 -4.61 3.78
N LYS A 17 8.01 -3.99 4.81
CA LYS A 17 6.67 -4.38 5.29
C LYS A 17 5.58 -4.19 4.22
N VAL A 18 5.65 -3.12 3.43
CA VAL A 18 4.75 -2.90 2.29
C VAL A 18 5.02 -3.92 1.19
N ARG A 19 6.29 -4.20 0.86
CA ARG A 19 6.66 -5.24 -0.12
C ARG A 19 6.04 -6.59 0.23
N GLU A 20 6.15 -7.01 1.49
CA GLU A 20 5.57 -8.27 1.97
C GLU A 20 4.06 -8.26 1.87
N PHE A 21 3.40 -7.16 2.27
CA PHE A 21 1.96 -7.01 2.12
C PHE A 21 1.49 -7.11 0.66
N ILE A 22 2.19 -6.46 -0.27
CA ILE A 22 1.88 -6.53 -1.70
C ILE A 22 2.05 -7.96 -2.22
N ARG A 23 3.14 -8.64 -1.85
CA ARG A 23 3.43 -10.02 -2.27
C ARG A 23 2.41 -11.02 -1.72
N ASP A 24 2.11 -10.93 -0.43
CA ASP A 24 1.40 -11.99 0.30
C ASP A 24 -0.12 -11.80 0.35
N VAL A 25 -0.60 -10.55 0.17
CA VAL A 25 -2.03 -10.23 0.29
C VAL A 25 -2.58 -9.68 -1.01
N VAL A 26 -1.98 -8.61 -1.54
CA VAL A 26 -2.57 -7.87 -2.66
C VAL A 26 -2.45 -8.63 -3.96
N ARG A 27 -1.27 -9.17 -4.32
CA ARG A 27 -1.08 -9.94 -5.55
C ARG A 27 -1.96 -11.20 -5.64
N PRO A 28 -2.10 -12.02 -4.58
CA PRO A 28 -3.05 -13.12 -4.60
C PRO A 28 -4.51 -12.67 -4.75
N ALA A 29 -4.90 -11.55 -4.15
CA ALA A 29 -6.24 -10.99 -4.34
C ALA A 29 -6.46 -10.49 -5.77
N GLU A 30 -5.47 -9.79 -6.34
CA GLU A 30 -5.46 -9.33 -7.73
C GLU A 30 -5.59 -10.50 -8.72
N ALA A 31 -4.88 -11.61 -8.50
CA ALA A 31 -5.01 -12.81 -9.33
C ALA A 31 -6.44 -13.39 -9.28
N ARG A 32 -7.04 -13.51 -8.10
CA ARG A 32 -8.44 -13.97 -7.96
C ARG A 32 -9.43 -13.01 -8.61
N LEU A 33 -9.16 -11.70 -8.56
CA LEU A 33 -9.98 -10.68 -9.21
C LEU A 33 -9.96 -10.83 -10.73
N ALA A 34 -8.81 -11.17 -11.32
CA ALA A 34 -8.70 -11.42 -12.76
C ALA A 34 -9.54 -12.64 -13.21
N GLU A 35 -9.71 -13.64 -12.34
CA GLU A 35 -10.57 -14.81 -12.61
C GLU A 35 -12.07 -14.48 -12.52
N HIS A 36 -12.44 -13.38 -11.85
CA HIS A 36 -13.82 -12.93 -11.63
C HIS A 36 -14.09 -11.58 -12.32
N GLU A 37 -13.56 -11.42 -13.53
CA GLU A 37 -13.72 -10.20 -14.31
C GLU A 37 -15.22 -9.87 -14.49
N ASN A 38 -15.58 -8.59 -14.36
CA ASN A 38 -16.96 -8.05 -14.36
C ASN A 38 -17.83 -8.36 -13.13
N ASP A 39 -17.35 -9.10 -12.12
CA ASP A 39 -18.05 -9.20 -10.84
C ASP A 39 -17.73 -7.99 -9.94
N ARG A 40 -18.56 -6.94 -10.06
CA ARG A 40 -18.44 -5.74 -9.24
C ARG A 40 -18.55 -6.02 -7.73
N ARG A 41 -19.35 -7.00 -7.32
CA ARG A 41 -19.54 -7.31 -5.90
C ARG A 41 -18.28 -7.95 -5.33
N PHE A 42 -17.70 -8.89 -6.06
CA PHE A 42 -16.45 -9.53 -5.72
C PHE A 42 -15.28 -8.54 -5.68
N LEU A 43 -15.24 -7.60 -6.63
CA LEU A 43 -14.28 -6.49 -6.63
C LEU A 43 -14.36 -5.65 -5.35
N VAL A 44 -15.54 -5.15 -5.02
CA VAL A 44 -15.74 -4.29 -3.83
C VAL A 44 -15.35 -5.04 -2.56
N GLN A 45 -15.78 -6.29 -2.41
CA GLN A 45 -15.43 -7.09 -1.23
C GLN A 45 -13.92 -7.32 -1.12
N SER A 46 -13.26 -7.68 -2.23
CA SER A 46 -11.81 -7.90 -2.24
C SER A 46 -11.03 -6.64 -1.84
N ILE A 47 -11.46 -5.45 -2.29
CA ILE A 47 -10.86 -4.18 -1.86
C ILE A 47 -11.06 -3.97 -0.36
N ILE A 48 -12.27 -4.20 0.17
CA ILE A 48 -12.54 -4.07 1.60
C ILE A 48 -11.62 -4.99 2.41
N ASP A 49 -11.49 -6.25 2.01
CA ASP A 49 -10.67 -7.24 2.71
C ASP A 49 -9.18 -6.85 2.70
N MET A 50 -8.66 -6.39 1.56
CA MET A 50 -7.29 -5.87 1.46
C MET A 50 -7.06 -4.66 2.38
N ARG A 51 -8.05 -3.76 2.49
CA ARG A 51 -7.98 -2.58 3.36
C ARG A 51 -8.02 -2.93 4.84
N ILE A 52 -8.82 -3.93 5.22
CA ILE A 52 -8.82 -4.47 6.59
C ILE A 52 -7.44 -5.05 6.92
N ALA A 53 -6.88 -5.88 6.04
CA ALA A 53 -5.54 -6.45 6.22
C ALA A 53 -4.45 -5.36 6.30
N ALA A 54 -4.56 -4.28 5.53
CA ALA A 54 -3.65 -3.14 5.62
C ALA A 54 -3.74 -2.43 6.98
N LYS A 55 -4.96 -2.23 7.52
CA LYS A 55 -5.19 -1.65 8.85
C LYS A 55 -4.60 -2.52 9.96
N GLU A 56 -4.86 -3.82 9.94
CA GLU A 56 -4.31 -4.78 10.92
C GLU A 56 -2.78 -4.80 10.91
N ARG A 57 -2.18 -4.60 9.73
CA ARG A 57 -0.73 -4.46 9.59
C ARG A 57 -0.21 -3.06 9.88
N GLY A 58 -1.05 -2.07 10.18
CA GLY A 58 -0.62 -0.69 10.42
C GLY A 58 -0.01 -0.02 9.19
N LEU A 59 -0.53 -0.32 8.00
CA LEU A 59 -0.13 0.24 6.70
C LEU A 59 -1.18 1.20 6.12
N TRP A 60 -2.26 1.43 6.86
CA TRP A 60 -3.39 2.24 6.44
C TRP A 60 -3.06 3.74 6.39
N LEU A 61 -3.45 4.42 5.31
CA LEU A 61 -3.30 5.87 5.14
C LEU A 61 -1.88 6.38 5.46
N PRO A 62 -0.85 5.91 4.72
CA PRO A 62 0.55 6.24 5.03
C PRO A 62 0.82 7.76 5.03
N HIS A 63 0.21 8.48 4.08
CA HIS A 63 0.40 9.92 3.89
C HIS A 63 -0.41 10.81 4.85
N MET A 64 -1.48 10.29 5.46
CA MET A 64 -2.35 11.13 6.29
C MET A 64 -1.74 11.37 7.68
N PRO A 65 -1.92 12.56 8.27
CA PRO A 65 -1.54 12.83 9.65
C PRO A 65 -2.15 11.84 10.65
N LYS A 66 -1.43 11.60 11.75
CA LYS A 66 -1.86 10.69 12.82
C LYS A 66 -3.18 11.09 13.48
N GLU A 67 -3.46 12.39 13.59
CA GLU A 67 -4.72 12.92 14.14
C GLU A 67 -5.95 12.52 13.31
N TYR A 68 -5.75 12.18 12.03
CA TYR A 68 -6.79 11.66 11.14
C TYR A 68 -6.71 10.13 10.96
N GLY A 69 -5.94 9.44 11.81
CA GLY A 69 -5.81 7.98 11.79
C GLY A 69 -4.85 7.42 10.74
N GLY A 70 -3.99 8.26 10.16
CA GLY A 70 -2.91 7.83 9.26
C GLY A 70 -1.57 7.62 9.96
N MET A 71 -0.53 7.36 9.17
CA MET A 71 0.82 7.13 9.68
C MET A 71 1.66 8.42 9.80
N GLY A 72 1.31 9.45 9.03
CA GLY A 72 2.02 10.72 8.99
C GLY A 72 3.44 10.61 8.46
N VAL A 73 3.69 9.71 7.49
CA VAL A 73 5.04 9.51 6.96
C VAL A 73 5.46 10.70 6.08
N GLY A 74 6.74 11.05 6.13
CA GLY A 74 7.30 12.08 5.27
C GLY A 74 7.41 11.64 3.80
N HIS A 75 7.62 12.59 2.91
CA HIS A 75 7.74 12.39 1.45
C HIS A 75 8.74 11.29 1.03
N VAL A 76 9.91 11.17 1.68
CA VAL A 76 10.89 10.10 1.37
C VAL A 76 10.31 8.71 1.62
N ALA A 77 9.70 8.50 2.79
CA ALA A 77 9.05 7.24 3.11
C ALA A 77 7.83 6.98 2.22
N MET A 78 7.05 8.02 1.93
CA MET A 78 5.91 7.90 1.01
C MET A 78 6.35 7.46 -0.39
N ALA A 79 7.47 8.00 -0.92
CA ALA A 79 8.01 7.59 -2.21
C ALA A 79 8.42 6.10 -2.21
N ALA A 80 9.10 5.64 -1.15
CA ALA A 80 9.48 4.24 -1.00
C ALA A 80 8.27 3.29 -0.90
N ILE A 81 7.22 3.71 -0.17
CA ILE A 81 5.95 2.98 -0.06
C ILE A 81 5.25 2.90 -1.42
N SER A 82 5.11 4.03 -2.12
CA SER A 82 4.47 4.09 -3.44
C SER A 82 5.18 3.20 -4.46
N ALA A 83 6.51 3.16 -4.45
CA ALA A 83 7.29 2.30 -5.35
C ALA A 83 7.03 0.81 -5.15
N GLU A 84 6.76 0.37 -3.91
CA GLU A 84 6.37 -1.01 -3.64
C GLU A 84 4.89 -1.25 -3.94
N ALA A 85 4.01 -0.31 -3.56
CA ALA A 85 2.57 -0.42 -3.79
C ALA A 85 2.22 -0.48 -5.29
N ALA A 86 2.91 0.30 -6.13
CA ALA A 86 2.70 0.34 -7.57
C ALA A 86 3.07 -0.97 -8.30
N LYS A 87 3.66 -1.95 -7.60
CA LYS A 87 3.93 -3.29 -8.17
C LYS A 87 2.67 -4.14 -8.29
N SER A 88 1.51 -3.63 -7.92
CA SER A 88 0.20 -4.24 -8.14
C SER A 88 -0.82 -3.13 -8.44
N GLN A 89 -1.79 -3.39 -9.32
CA GLN A 89 -2.84 -2.43 -9.67
C GLN A 89 -3.67 -2.04 -8.44
N PHE A 90 -3.86 -2.98 -7.51
CA PHE A 90 -4.64 -2.77 -6.30
C PHE A 90 -3.83 -2.33 -5.08
N GLY A 91 -2.50 -2.21 -5.20
CA GLY A 91 -1.63 -1.82 -4.08
C GLY A 91 -2.03 -0.48 -3.45
N PRO A 92 -2.12 0.61 -4.23
CA PRO A 92 -2.54 1.91 -3.69
C PRO A 92 -3.96 1.89 -3.11
N PHE A 93 -4.89 1.12 -3.71
CA PHE A 93 -6.25 0.96 -3.18
C PHE A 93 -6.29 0.26 -1.82
N ALA A 94 -5.45 -0.77 -1.64
CA ALA A 94 -5.33 -1.52 -0.40
C ALA A 94 -4.79 -0.66 0.75
N LEU A 95 -3.83 0.23 0.46
CA LEU A 95 -3.29 1.19 1.43
C LEU A 95 -4.20 2.42 1.63
N ASN A 96 -5.21 2.58 0.77
CA ASN A 96 -6.04 3.79 0.64
C ASN A 96 -5.21 5.05 0.39
N ALA A 97 -4.27 4.93 -0.54
CA ALA A 97 -3.36 5.98 -0.97
C ALA A 97 -3.23 6.03 -2.51
N GLN A 98 -4.31 5.66 -3.21
CA GLN A 98 -4.41 5.84 -4.65
C GLN A 98 -4.31 7.32 -5.01
N ALA A 99 -3.50 7.62 -6.02
CA ALA A 99 -3.47 8.96 -6.60
C ALA A 99 -4.82 9.24 -7.28
N PRO A 100 -5.23 10.51 -7.42
CA PRO A 100 -6.38 10.86 -8.26
C PRO A 100 -6.16 10.33 -9.69
N ASP A 101 -7.21 9.75 -10.27
CA ASP A 101 -7.23 9.46 -11.71
C ASP A 101 -7.36 10.81 -12.46
N GLU A 102 -6.50 11.05 -13.45
CA GLU A 102 -6.61 12.19 -14.38
C GLU A 102 -7.56 11.89 -15.54
#